data_AF-A0A821ECL1-F1
#
_entry.id   AF-A0A821ECL1-F1
#
_cell.length_a   1.000
_cell.length_b   1.000
_cell.length_c   1.000
_cell.angle_alpha   90.00
_cell.angle_beta   90.00
_cell.angle_gamma   90.00
#
_symmetry.space_group_name_H-M   'P 1'
#
loop_
_entity.id
_entity.type
_entity.pdbx_description
1 polymer ?
#
loop_
_entity_poly.entity_id
_entity_poly.type
_entity_poly.pdbx_seq_one_letter_code
_entity_poly.pdbx_strand_id
1 'polypeptide(L)'
;LITHHEYNNLSKYRQESKFNSKLFLPPISKEFRERIDSYNSIVKDVYGCYIENVTKYLRSMNNKQEEILPFSNISFNKTTDYDNGTFEYNLHYHQSQQILNPSISPFAGLSGLTHEHFMSNYNSIVSSWDLVYDLDLSPKIVPFIDIDCRDHTNTAYHLNSYGLDFFKQGSEVSLINENGLSPGDTYSLLLDLYLVLSSVKTSVEVIIKNEEKQTTTDDLAIFIPLYKSLSNIQSIFARNFQRQYPSRNQIFVKQD
;
A
#
# COMPACT_ATOMS: atom_id res chain seq x y z
N LEU A 1 0.53 -11.64 -6.71
CA LEU A 1 0.99 -12.04 -5.36
C LEU A 1 0.90 -13.55 -5.29
N ILE A 2 1.88 -14.23 -4.70
CA ILE A 2 1.87 -15.70 -4.57
C ILE A 2 1.53 -16.03 -3.12
N THR A 3 0.52 -16.87 -2.90
CA THR A 3 0.10 -17.26 -1.55
C THR A 3 1.16 -18.13 -0.87
N HIS A 4 1.18 -18.20 0.46
CA HIS A 4 2.17 -19.04 1.16
C HIS A 4 2.01 -20.54 0.83
N HIS A 5 0.79 -21.01 0.58
CA HIS A 5 0.53 -22.39 0.17
C HIS A 5 1.12 -22.69 -1.22
N GLU A 6 0.91 -21.80 -2.20
CA GLU A 6 1.55 -21.89 -3.51
C GLU A 6 3.08 -21.78 -3.42
N TYR A 7 3.59 -20.94 -2.51
CA TYR A 7 5.03 -20.80 -2.25
C TYR A 7 5.67 -22.13 -1.83
N ASN A 8 5.07 -22.87 -0.91
CA ASN A 8 5.65 -24.12 -0.41
C ASN A 8 5.68 -25.21 -1.50
N ASN A 9 4.67 -25.25 -2.36
CA ASN A 9 4.61 -26.21 -3.46
C ASN A 9 5.56 -25.83 -4.61
N LEU A 10 5.60 -24.53 -4.97
CA LEU A 10 6.51 -24.01 -6.00
C LEU A 10 7.98 -24.10 -5.58
N SER A 11 8.30 -23.81 -4.32
CA SER A 11 9.68 -23.89 -3.83
C SER A 11 10.21 -25.32 -3.83
N LYS A 12 9.41 -26.32 -3.44
CA LYS A 12 9.77 -27.74 -3.54
C LYS A 12 10.00 -28.19 -4.98
N TYR A 13 9.05 -27.92 -5.87
CA TYR A 13 9.17 -28.25 -7.29
C TYR A 13 10.42 -27.63 -7.93
N ARG A 14 10.75 -26.38 -7.56
CA ARG A 14 11.92 -25.67 -8.10
C ARG A 14 13.27 -26.17 -7.60
N GLN A 15 13.34 -26.65 -6.36
CA GLN A 15 14.56 -27.26 -5.84
C GLN A 15 14.91 -28.52 -6.63
N GLU A 16 13.91 -29.25 -7.09
CA GLU A 16 14.08 -30.46 -7.89
C GLU A 16 14.51 -30.15 -9.34
N SER A 17 14.07 -29.02 -9.91
CA SER A 17 14.25 -28.70 -11.33
C SER A 17 15.40 -27.72 -11.65
N LYS A 18 16.20 -27.28 -10.67
CA LYS A 18 17.41 -26.42 -10.84
C LYS A 18 17.20 -25.18 -11.74
N PHE A 19 16.19 -24.36 -11.47
CA PHE A 19 16.01 -23.09 -12.18
C PHE A 19 17.05 -22.02 -11.77
N ASN A 20 17.39 -21.13 -12.71
CA ASN A 20 18.35 -20.04 -12.48
C ASN A 20 17.69 -18.78 -11.91
N SER A 21 16.40 -18.54 -12.20
CA SER A 21 15.64 -17.44 -11.62
C SER A 21 15.33 -17.64 -10.14
N LYS A 22 15.42 -16.57 -9.37
CA LYS A 22 14.80 -16.54 -8.04
C LYS A 22 13.36 -16.11 -8.28
N LEU A 23 12.37 -16.95 -7.96
CA LEU A 23 10.95 -16.58 -8.12
C LEU A 23 10.50 -15.53 -7.11
N PHE A 24 11.13 -15.54 -5.93
CA PHE A 24 10.74 -14.71 -4.81
C PHE A 24 11.82 -13.69 -4.48
N LEU A 25 11.40 -12.46 -4.22
CA LEU A 25 12.29 -11.43 -3.70
C LEU A 25 12.84 -11.86 -2.33
N PRO A 26 14.14 -11.64 -2.06
CA PRO A 26 14.70 -11.90 -0.75
C PRO A 26 14.05 -10.98 0.29
N PRO A 27 13.99 -11.39 1.56
CA PRO A 27 13.49 -10.52 2.62
C PRO A 27 14.33 -9.24 2.69
N ILE A 28 13.65 -8.13 2.95
CA ILE A 28 14.29 -6.82 3.16
C ILE A 28 15.18 -6.91 4.41
N SER A 29 16.29 -6.15 4.41
CA SER A 29 17.19 -6.13 5.57
C SER A 29 16.47 -5.59 6.81
N LYS A 30 16.91 -6.01 8.00
CA LYS A 30 16.34 -5.54 9.27
C LYS A 30 16.44 -4.02 9.42
N GLU A 31 17.58 -3.44 9.04
CA GLU A 31 17.79 -1.98 9.08
C GLU A 31 16.78 -1.22 8.20
N PHE A 32 16.50 -1.72 6.99
CA PHE A 32 15.50 -1.09 6.13
C PHE A 32 14.09 -1.25 6.68
N ARG A 33 13.79 -2.41 7.29
CA ARG A 33 12.49 -2.66 7.91
C ARG A 33 12.25 -1.70 9.08
N GLU A 34 13.22 -1.54 9.98
CA GLU A 34 13.14 -0.60 11.10
C GLU A 34 12.91 0.84 10.64
N ARG A 35 13.57 1.26 9.55
CA ARG A 35 13.33 2.58 8.95
C ARG A 35 11.92 2.73 8.39
N ILE A 36 11.40 1.71 7.72
CA ILE A 36 10.03 1.74 7.18
C ILE A 36 9.00 1.73 8.30
N ASP A 37 9.22 0.95 9.36
CA ASP A 37 8.34 0.95 10.54
C ASP A 37 8.33 2.32 11.22
N SER A 38 9.49 2.97 11.32
CA SER A 38 9.61 4.35 11.82
C SER A 38 8.86 5.35 10.95
N TYR A 39 9.00 5.25 9.62
CA TYR A 39 8.26 6.07 8.67
C TYR A 39 6.75 5.85 8.78
N ASN A 40 6.31 4.60 8.80
CA ASN A 40 4.91 4.23 8.93
C ASN A 40 4.32 4.71 10.26
N SER A 41 5.10 4.73 11.36
CA SER A 41 4.67 5.34 12.62
C SER A 41 4.37 6.82 12.46
N ILE A 42 5.26 7.58 11.80
CA ILE A 42 5.06 9.00 11.53
C ILE A 42 3.80 9.22 10.68
N VAL A 43 3.61 8.42 9.62
CA VAL A 43 2.42 8.50 8.77
C VAL A 43 1.16 8.23 9.58
N LYS A 44 1.15 7.19 10.43
CA LYS A 44 0.02 6.89 11.32
C LYS A 44 -0.29 8.04 12.27
N ASP A 45 0.73 8.66 12.86
CA ASP A 45 0.53 9.77 13.80
C ASP A 45 -0.08 10.99 13.08
N VAL A 46 0.51 11.41 11.95
CA VAL A 46 0.07 12.59 11.20
C VAL A 46 -1.32 12.39 10.61
N TYR A 47 -1.52 11.29 9.88
CA TYR A 47 -2.80 11.01 9.21
C TYR A 47 -3.87 10.58 10.21
N GLY A 48 -3.51 9.91 11.30
CA GLY A 48 -4.41 9.59 12.40
C GLY A 48 -5.00 10.86 13.03
N CYS A 49 -4.14 11.84 13.35
CA CYS A 49 -4.59 13.14 13.85
C CYS A 49 -5.49 13.88 12.87
N TYR A 50 -5.15 13.85 11.57
CA TYR A 50 -5.97 14.46 10.53
C TYR A 50 -7.35 13.80 10.44
N ILE A 51 -7.41 12.47 10.37
CA ILE A 51 -8.65 11.69 10.30
C ILE A 51 -9.51 11.97 11.54
N GLU A 52 -8.92 11.97 12.74
CA GLU A 52 -9.64 12.31 13.97
C GLU A 52 -10.28 13.69 13.92
N ASN A 53 -9.54 14.69 13.46
CA ASN A 53 -10.05 16.07 13.42
C ASN A 53 -11.16 16.22 12.37
N VAL A 54 -10.99 15.63 11.19
CA VAL A 54 -11.99 15.68 10.13
C VAL A 54 -13.25 14.93 10.53
N THR A 55 -13.13 13.74 11.11
CA THR A 55 -14.29 12.95 11.56
C THR A 55 -15.03 13.61 12.72
N LYS A 56 -14.32 14.19 13.70
CA LYS A 56 -14.92 15.04 14.75
C LYS A 56 -15.70 16.20 14.14
N TYR A 57 -15.14 16.87 13.13
CA TYR A 57 -15.80 17.98 12.45
C TYR A 57 -17.05 17.52 11.68
N LEU A 58 -16.95 16.46 10.88
CA LEU A 58 -18.07 15.92 10.09
C LEU A 58 -19.23 15.46 10.98
N ARG A 59 -18.94 14.75 12.07
CA ARG A 59 -19.96 14.36 13.04
C ARG A 59 -20.63 15.57 13.69
N SER A 60 -19.85 16.60 14.04
CA SER A 60 -20.40 17.82 14.65
C SER A 60 -21.45 18.52 13.76
N MET A 61 -21.33 18.36 12.43
CA MET A 61 -22.31 18.86 11.46
C MET A 61 -23.54 17.93 11.32
N ASN A 62 -23.38 16.62 11.51
CA ASN A 62 -24.40 15.60 11.29
C ASN A 62 -25.11 15.10 12.58
N ASN A 63 -24.81 15.68 13.74
CA ASN A 63 -25.25 15.28 15.09
C ASN A 63 -26.75 14.92 15.26
N LYS A 64 -27.65 15.34 14.36
CA LYS A 64 -29.09 15.07 14.47
C LYS A 64 -29.58 13.83 13.72
N GLN A 65 -28.83 13.33 12.74
CA GLN A 65 -29.27 12.20 11.90
C GLN A 65 -28.79 10.84 12.41
N GLU A 66 -27.69 10.78 13.16
CA GLU A 66 -27.12 9.50 13.60
C GLU A 66 -27.91 8.84 14.74
N GLU A 67 -28.66 9.63 15.51
CA GLU A 67 -29.48 9.13 16.63
C GLU A 67 -30.85 8.59 16.17
N ILE A 68 -31.19 8.76 14.89
CA ILE A 68 -32.49 8.42 14.32
C ILE A 68 -32.31 7.42 13.19
N LEU A 69 -32.95 6.26 13.31
CA LEU A 69 -32.92 5.26 12.24
C LEU A 69 -33.59 5.79 10.96
N PRO A 70 -32.93 5.72 9.78
CA PRO A 70 -33.37 6.41 8.57
C PRO A 70 -34.70 5.91 7.99
N PHE A 71 -35.07 4.65 8.25
CA PHE A 71 -36.31 4.06 7.73
C PHE A 71 -37.44 3.98 8.76
N SER A 72 -37.12 3.89 10.05
CA SER A 72 -38.12 3.76 11.12
C SER A 72 -38.35 5.04 11.90
N ASN A 73 -37.51 6.06 11.72
CA ASN A 73 -37.50 7.32 12.48
C ASN A 73 -37.50 7.13 14.01
N ILE A 74 -37.02 5.97 14.48
CA ILE A 74 -36.89 5.66 15.90
C ILE A 74 -35.61 6.33 16.40
N SER A 75 -35.73 7.09 17.50
CA SER A 75 -34.60 7.74 18.18
C SER A 75 -34.12 6.92 19.37
N PHE A 76 -32.81 6.73 19.51
CA PHE A 76 -32.17 5.99 20.61
C PHE A 76 -31.73 6.89 21.78
N ASN A 77 -32.54 7.89 22.15
CA ASN A 77 -32.19 8.80 23.24
C ASN A 77 -31.89 8.07 24.57
N LYS A 78 -30.84 8.51 25.25
CA LYS A 78 -30.39 8.03 26.57
C LYS A 78 -31.50 8.15 27.61
N THR A 79 -32.13 7.04 28.01
CA THR A 79 -32.84 6.98 29.29
C THR A 79 -31.90 6.41 30.35
N THR A 80 -31.82 7.03 31.52
CA THR A 80 -30.79 6.74 32.54
C THR A 80 -30.99 5.42 33.30
N ASP A 81 -32.05 4.67 33.01
CA ASP A 81 -32.53 3.56 33.83
C ASP A 81 -32.37 2.21 33.10
N TYR A 82 -31.15 1.84 32.74
CA TYR A 82 -30.90 0.51 32.16
C TYR A 82 -30.30 -0.44 33.18
N ASP A 83 -30.92 -1.60 33.31
CA ASP A 83 -30.43 -2.68 34.15
C ASP A 83 -29.19 -3.32 33.49
N ASN A 84 -28.12 -3.51 34.28
CA ASN A 84 -26.84 -4.04 33.79
C ASN A 84 -27.06 -5.42 33.15
N GLY A 85 -26.92 -5.51 31.84
CA GLY A 85 -27.09 -6.76 31.06
C GLY A 85 -28.20 -6.74 30.02
N THR A 86 -29.01 -5.67 29.95
CA THR A 86 -29.99 -5.47 28.88
C THR A 86 -29.33 -5.08 27.54
N PHE A 87 -30.01 -5.35 26.42
CA PHE A 87 -29.53 -5.01 25.08
C PHE A 87 -29.26 -3.50 24.94
N GLU A 88 -30.11 -2.70 25.57
CA GLU A 88 -30.04 -1.25 25.64
C GLU A 88 -28.79 -0.76 26.40
N TYR A 89 -28.40 -1.41 27.50
CA TYR A 89 -27.15 -1.12 28.20
C TYR A 89 -25.94 -1.32 27.29
N ASN A 90 -25.89 -2.45 26.56
CA ASN A 90 -24.79 -2.73 25.64
C ASN A 90 -24.76 -1.71 24.50
N LEU A 91 -25.92 -1.36 23.93
CA LEU A 91 -26.01 -0.35 22.88
C LEU A 91 -25.51 1.02 23.37
N HIS A 92 -25.91 1.45 24.58
CA HIS A 92 -25.43 2.70 25.18
C HIS A 92 -23.95 2.67 25.54
N TYR A 93 -23.45 1.54 26.06
CA TYR A 93 -22.04 1.34 26.32
C TYR A 93 -21.24 1.48 25.02
N HIS A 94 -21.65 0.80 23.95
CA HIS A 94 -20.98 0.91 22.65
C HIS A 94 -21.11 2.30 22.02
N GLN A 95 -22.24 2.98 22.17
CA GLN A 95 -22.41 4.38 21.73
C GLN A 95 -21.50 5.34 22.52
N SER A 96 -21.30 5.10 23.82
CA SER A 96 -20.33 5.86 24.62
C SER A 96 -18.89 5.65 24.13
N GLN A 97 -18.56 4.44 23.67
CA GLN A 97 -17.27 4.15 23.04
C GLN A 97 -17.12 4.81 21.66
N GLN A 98 -18.21 5.05 20.93
CA GLN A 98 -18.18 5.83 19.68
C GLN A 98 -17.88 7.32 19.92
N ILE A 99 -18.27 7.89 21.06
CA ILE A 99 -17.91 9.26 21.44
C ILE A 99 -16.39 9.34 21.68
N LEU A 100 -15.82 8.31 22.31
CA LEU A 100 -14.38 8.20 22.56
C LEU A 100 -13.58 7.89 21.28
N ASN A 101 -14.20 7.27 20.28
CA ASN A 101 -13.56 6.91 19.00
C ASN A 101 -14.34 7.53 17.82
N PRO A 102 -14.16 8.84 17.55
CA PRO A 102 -14.90 9.52 16.47
C PRO A 102 -14.48 9.11 15.06
N SER A 103 -13.26 8.58 14.92
CA SER A 103 -12.67 8.22 13.64
C SER A 103 -13.25 6.96 13.02
N ILE A 104 -13.78 6.04 13.82
CA ILE A 104 -14.33 4.78 13.32
C ILE A 104 -15.80 4.96 12.98
N SER A 105 -16.30 4.23 11.99
CA SER A 105 -17.74 4.22 11.69
C SER A 105 -18.54 3.75 12.91
N PRO A 106 -19.80 4.21 13.08
CA PRO A 106 -20.66 3.74 14.16
C PRO A 106 -20.78 2.21 14.19
N PHE A 107 -20.93 1.60 13.02
CA PHE A 107 -21.01 0.14 12.88
C PHE A 107 -19.74 -0.56 13.38
N ALA A 108 -18.55 -0.07 13.03
CA ALA A 108 -17.29 -0.63 13.54
C ALA A 108 -17.10 -0.40 15.03
N GLY A 109 -17.51 0.75 15.59
CA GLY A 109 -17.44 1.01 17.03
C GLY A 109 -18.30 0.07 17.88
N LEU A 110 -19.43 -0.42 17.34
CA LEU A 110 -20.25 -1.44 18.01
C LEU A 110 -19.55 -2.81 18.11
N SER A 111 -18.54 -3.08 17.28
CA SER A 111 -17.79 -4.35 17.32
C SER A 111 -16.71 -4.39 18.41
N GLY A 112 -16.52 -3.29 19.15
CA GLY A 112 -15.49 -3.19 20.19
C GLY A 112 -14.09 -2.85 19.67
N LEU A 113 -13.95 -2.53 18.38
CA LEU A 113 -12.71 -2.03 17.81
C LEU A 113 -12.43 -0.59 18.28
N THR A 114 -11.20 -0.32 18.70
CA THR A 114 -10.75 1.04 19.06
C THR A 114 -9.97 1.68 17.91
N HIS A 115 -9.78 2.99 17.98
CA HIS A 115 -8.91 3.71 17.04
C HIS A 115 -7.49 3.12 16.98
N GLU A 116 -6.93 2.69 18.12
CA GLU A 116 -5.62 2.07 18.18
C GLU A 116 -5.57 0.70 17.49
N HIS A 117 -6.60 -0.13 17.67
CA HIS A 117 -6.74 -1.40 16.94
C HIS A 117 -6.84 -1.19 15.42
N PHE A 118 -7.38 -0.04 15.02
CA PHE A 118 -7.51 0.33 13.63
C PHE A 118 -6.20 0.79 12.99
N MET A 119 -5.49 1.68 13.70
CA MET A 119 -4.20 2.21 13.24
C MET A 119 -3.09 1.16 13.31
N SER A 120 -3.19 0.20 14.22
CA SER A 120 -2.24 -0.93 14.29
C SER A 120 -2.43 -1.93 13.15
N ASN A 121 -3.67 -2.30 12.82
CA ASN A 121 -4.01 -3.31 11.80
C ASN A 121 -4.18 -2.74 10.38
N TYR A 122 -3.28 -1.84 9.96
CA TYR A 122 -3.23 -1.44 8.56
C TYR A 122 -2.95 -2.68 7.70
N ASN A 123 -3.88 -3.04 6.84
CA ASN A 123 -3.68 -4.00 5.77
C ASN A 123 -4.04 -3.27 4.48
N SER A 124 -3.15 -3.28 3.48
CA SER A 124 -3.44 -2.65 2.19
C SER A 124 -4.46 -3.44 1.34
N ILE A 125 -4.67 -4.71 1.65
CA ILE A 125 -5.47 -5.67 0.88
C ILE A 125 -6.90 -5.78 1.41
N VAL A 126 -7.05 -5.86 2.73
CA VAL A 126 -8.33 -5.62 3.38
C VAL A 126 -8.28 -4.16 3.74
N SER A 127 -9.01 -3.33 3.02
CA SER A 127 -9.17 -1.91 3.27
C SER A 127 -9.67 -1.66 4.70
N SER A 128 -8.78 -1.84 5.69
CA SER A 128 -9.08 -1.60 7.09
C SER A 128 -9.67 -0.19 7.19
N TRP A 129 -9.14 0.73 6.38
CA TRP A 129 -9.53 2.14 6.35
C TRP A 129 -10.94 2.42 5.79
N ASP A 130 -11.61 1.46 5.14
CA ASP A 130 -13.02 1.59 4.73
C ASP A 130 -13.98 1.65 5.93
N LEU A 131 -13.53 1.25 7.12
CA LEU A 131 -14.33 1.37 8.33
C LEU A 131 -14.15 2.74 9.01
N VAL A 132 -13.31 3.64 8.49
CA VAL A 132 -13.29 5.05 8.93
C VAL A 132 -14.57 5.73 8.44
N TYR A 133 -15.12 6.59 9.29
CA TYR A 133 -16.32 7.36 8.97
C TYR A 133 -16.18 8.14 7.64
N ASP A 134 -16.88 7.69 6.60
CA ASP A 134 -17.09 8.36 5.31
C ASP A 134 -15.83 8.96 4.64
N LEU A 135 -14.66 8.36 4.87
CA LEU A 135 -13.40 8.82 4.28
C LEU A 135 -12.83 7.73 3.35
N ASP A 136 -12.60 8.10 2.09
CA ASP A 136 -11.74 7.30 1.21
C ASP A 136 -10.31 7.48 1.68
N LEU A 137 -9.72 6.36 2.04
CA LEU A 137 -8.43 6.26 2.68
C LEU A 137 -7.53 5.26 1.95
N SER A 138 -7.81 5.10 0.66
CA SER A 138 -7.00 4.29 -0.24
C SER A 138 -5.51 4.66 -0.14
N PRO A 139 -4.60 3.72 -0.45
CA PRO A 139 -3.15 3.97 -0.48
C PRO A 139 -2.74 5.06 -1.47
N LYS A 140 -3.66 5.59 -2.29
CA LYS A 140 -3.44 6.78 -3.13
C LYS A 140 -3.44 8.08 -2.32
N ILE A 141 -4.09 8.09 -1.16
CA ILE A 141 -4.31 9.27 -0.32
C ILE A 141 -3.34 9.26 0.87
N VAL A 142 -3.08 8.06 1.39
CA VAL A 142 -2.24 7.87 2.58
C VAL A 142 -0.96 7.16 2.16
N PRO A 143 0.21 7.80 2.31
CA PRO A 143 1.48 7.27 1.84
C PRO A 143 2.01 6.23 2.84
N PHE A 144 1.29 5.12 3.00
CA PHE A 144 1.67 4.02 3.88
C PHE A 144 2.39 2.93 3.08
N ILE A 145 3.47 2.37 3.63
CA ILE A 145 4.24 1.31 2.97
C ILE A 145 4.01 -0.02 3.68
N ASP A 146 3.25 -0.91 3.06
CA ASP A 146 3.02 -2.26 3.55
C ASP A 146 4.02 -3.25 2.94
N ILE A 147 4.98 -3.70 3.75
CA ILE A 147 5.99 -4.70 3.33
C ILE A 147 5.47 -6.13 3.54
N ASP A 148 4.67 -6.32 4.59
CA ASP A 148 4.18 -7.63 5.02
C ASP A 148 2.73 -7.78 4.61
N CYS A 149 2.47 -7.73 3.30
CA CYS A 149 1.16 -8.07 2.77
C CYS A 149 0.80 -9.47 3.26
N ARG A 150 -0.26 -9.59 4.06
CA ARG A 150 -0.79 -10.88 4.55
C ARG A 150 -2.19 -11.10 4.03
N ASP A 151 -2.54 -12.36 3.79
CA ASP A 151 -3.90 -12.75 3.46
C ASP A 151 -4.82 -12.72 4.69
N HIS A 152 -6.11 -12.98 4.46
CA HIS A 152 -7.13 -13.05 5.50
C HIS A 152 -6.90 -14.19 6.52
N THR A 153 -6.02 -15.15 6.20
CA THR A 153 -5.56 -16.22 7.10
C THR A 153 -4.25 -15.90 7.81
N ASN A 154 -3.78 -14.65 7.73
CA ASN A 154 -2.53 -14.16 8.33
C ASN A 154 -1.26 -14.80 7.74
N THR A 155 -1.35 -15.42 6.57
CA THR A 155 -0.20 -15.95 5.83
C THR A 155 0.43 -14.86 4.96
N ALA A 156 1.76 -14.78 4.98
CA ALA A 156 2.49 -13.78 4.22
C ALA A 156 2.41 -14.03 2.70
N TYR A 157 2.18 -12.97 1.94
CA TYR A 157 2.34 -12.98 0.50
C TYR A 157 3.81 -12.86 0.13
N HIS A 158 4.22 -13.62 -0.88
CA HIS A 158 5.55 -13.47 -1.48
C HIS A 158 5.46 -12.68 -2.77
N LEU A 159 6.34 -11.68 -2.91
CA LEU A 159 6.48 -10.88 -4.12
C LEU A 159 7.28 -11.66 -5.18
N ASN A 160 6.78 -11.65 -6.41
CA ASN A 160 7.45 -12.24 -7.56
C ASN A 160 8.62 -11.35 -7.99
N SER A 161 9.82 -11.92 -8.20
CA SER A 161 11.03 -11.19 -8.60
C SER A 161 11.21 -11.02 -10.11
N TYR A 162 10.15 -11.17 -10.91
CA TYR A 162 10.18 -11.00 -12.37
C TYR A 162 10.94 -9.76 -12.84
N GLY A 163 10.77 -8.60 -12.17
CA GLY A 163 11.45 -7.37 -12.53
C GLY A 163 12.97 -7.46 -12.34
N LEU A 164 13.42 -8.11 -11.26
CA LEU A 164 14.83 -8.34 -10.98
C LEU A 164 15.45 -9.35 -11.95
N ASP A 165 14.71 -10.40 -12.31
CA ASP A 165 15.19 -11.39 -13.26
C ASP A 165 15.26 -10.83 -14.68
N PHE A 166 14.26 -10.04 -15.08
CA PHE A 166 14.30 -9.32 -16.36
C PHE A 166 15.45 -8.32 -16.40
N PHE A 167 15.73 -7.62 -15.29
CA PHE A 167 16.88 -6.73 -15.21
C PHE A 167 18.21 -7.47 -15.47
N LYS A 168 18.37 -8.69 -14.93
CA LYS A 168 19.60 -9.48 -15.08
C LYS A 168 19.71 -10.18 -16.44
N GLN A 169 18.63 -10.77 -16.92
CA GLN A 169 18.64 -11.65 -18.09
C GLN A 169 18.16 -10.94 -19.37
N GLY A 170 17.20 -10.02 -19.24
CA GLY A 170 16.60 -9.26 -20.34
C GLY A 170 15.87 -10.16 -21.36
N SER A 171 15.21 -11.22 -20.88
CA SER A 171 14.52 -12.23 -21.69
C SER A 171 13.11 -12.46 -21.15
N GLU A 172 12.09 -12.29 -22.00
CA GLU A 172 10.69 -12.58 -21.68
C GLU A 172 10.42 -14.08 -21.53
N VAL A 173 11.07 -14.90 -22.37
CA VAL A 173 10.92 -16.37 -22.34
C VAL A 173 11.30 -16.92 -20.97
N SER A 174 12.34 -16.36 -20.35
CA SER A 174 12.74 -16.71 -19.00
C SER A 174 11.69 -16.32 -17.96
N LEU A 175 10.96 -15.23 -18.16
CA LEU A 175 9.90 -14.82 -17.24
C LEU A 175 8.66 -15.72 -17.34
N ILE A 176 8.30 -16.13 -18.55
CA ILE A 176 7.17 -17.04 -18.76
C ILE A 176 7.51 -18.42 -18.18
N ASN A 177 8.65 -18.98 -18.57
CA ASN A 177 9.04 -20.33 -18.18
C ASN A 177 9.52 -20.41 -16.72
N GLU A 178 10.32 -19.46 -16.28
CA GLU A 178 10.96 -19.48 -14.97
C GLU A 178 10.34 -18.51 -13.95
N ASN A 179 9.39 -17.64 -14.31
CA ASN A 179 8.64 -16.84 -13.32
C ASN A 179 7.12 -17.11 -13.34
N GLY A 180 6.65 -17.99 -14.22
CA GLY A 180 5.26 -18.40 -14.31
C GLY A 180 4.33 -17.27 -14.73
N LEU A 181 4.86 -16.25 -15.41
CA LEU A 181 4.04 -15.15 -15.89
C LEU A 181 3.21 -15.57 -17.11
N SER A 182 1.99 -15.05 -17.18
CA SER A 182 1.13 -15.17 -18.35
C SER A 182 1.78 -14.44 -19.54
N PRO A 183 1.87 -15.07 -20.73
CA PRO A 183 2.40 -14.41 -21.93
C PRO A 183 1.65 -13.13 -22.29
N GLY A 184 0.34 -13.05 -22.01
CA GLY A 184 -0.48 -11.86 -22.29
C GLY A 184 -0.16 -10.68 -21.36
N ASP A 185 0.20 -10.96 -20.11
CA ASP A 185 0.36 -9.93 -19.07
C ASP A 185 1.82 -9.51 -18.88
N THR A 186 2.78 -10.31 -19.35
CA THR A 186 4.22 -10.09 -19.14
C THR A 186 4.67 -8.75 -19.72
N TYR A 187 4.20 -8.40 -20.93
CA TYR A 187 4.50 -7.11 -21.54
C TYR A 187 4.00 -5.94 -20.69
N SER A 188 2.75 -5.99 -20.22
CA SER A 188 2.13 -4.92 -19.42
C SER A 188 2.87 -4.72 -18.10
N LEU A 189 3.21 -5.81 -17.40
CA LEU A 189 3.98 -5.74 -16.15
C LEU A 189 5.37 -5.11 -16.36
N LEU A 190 6.07 -5.48 -17.44
CA LEU A 190 7.37 -4.90 -17.76
C LEU A 190 7.28 -3.44 -18.20
N LEU A 191 6.22 -3.08 -18.94
CA LEU A 191 5.96 -1.71 -19.36
C LEU A 191 5.67 -0.83 -18.15
N ASP A 192 4.80 -1.28 -17.24
CA ASP A 192 4.48 -0.56 -16.01
C ASP A 192 5.74 -0.34 -15.17
N LEU A 193 6.56 -1.38 -14.98
CA LEU A 193 7.82 -1.25 -14.27
C LEU A 193 8.80 -0.28 -14.95
N TYR A 194 8.89 -0.32 -16.29
CA TYR A 194 9.69 0.63 -17.06
C TYR A 194 9.22 2.08 -16.87
N LEU A 195 7.90 2.31 -16.91
CA LEU A 195 7.29 3.62 -16.72
C LEU A 195 7.51 4.14 -15.29
N VAL A 196 7.35 3.29 -14.29
CA VAL A 196 7.62 3.62 -12.88
C VAL A 196 9.09 4.01 -12.69
N LEU A 197 10.04 3.21 -13.18
CA LEU A 197 11.47 3.53 -13.10
C LEU A 197 11.81 4.84 -13.80
N SER A 198 11.18 5.10 -14.95
CA SER A 198 11.37 6.34 -15.70
C SER A 198 10.79 7.54 -14.94
N SER A 199 9.59 7.40 -14.37
CA SER A 199 8.95 8.44 -13.54
C SER A 199 9.82 8.77 -12.33
N VAL A 200 10.27 7.77 -11.57
CA VAL A 200 11.12 7.98 -10.38
C VAL A 200 12.42 8.67 -10.75
N LYS A 201 13.07 8.25 -11.83
CA LYS A 201 14.29 8.92 -12.35
C LYS A 201 14.02 10.39 -12.67
N THR A 202 12.97 10.68 -13.43
CA THR A 202 12.62 12.05 -13.83
C THR A 202 12.27 12.91 -12.62
N SER A 203 11.55 12.39 -11.63
CA SER A 203 11.24 13.10 -10.39
C SER A 203 12.50 13.49 -9.63
N VAL A 204 13.46 12.57 -9.45
CA VAL A 204 14.73 12.87 -8.79
C VAL A 204 15.56 13.87 -9.61
N GLU A 205 15.57 13.75 -10.93
CA GLU A 205 16.25 14.69 -11.82
C GLU A 205 15.70 16.11 -11.70
N VAL A 206 14.37 16.26 -11.59
CA VAL A 206 13.71 17.55 -11.40
C VAL A 206 14.04 18.15 -10.05
N ILE A 207 14.07 17.34 -8.98
CA ILE A 207 14.48 17.80 -7.64
C ILE A 207 15.90 18.36 -7.69
N ILE A 208 16.86 17.61 -8.25
CA ILE A 208 18.26 18.04 -8.37
C ILE A 208 18.36 19.36 -9.16
N LYS A 209 17.70 19.46 -10.33
CA LYS A 209 17.74 20.68 -11.17
C LYS A 209 17.11 21.90 -10.49
N ASN A 210 16.13 21.69 -9.61
CA ASN A 210 15.46 22.78 -8.89
C ASN A 210 16.27 23.25 -7.69
N GLU A 211 16.93 22.33 -6.99
CA GLU A 211 17.83 22.62 -5.87
C GLU A 211 19.15 23.26 -6.33
N GLU A 212 19.70 22.87 -7.49
CA GLU A 212 20.88 23.52 -8.09
C GLU A 212 20.68 25.03 -8.35
N LYS A 213 19.42 25.48 -8.52
CA LYS A 213 19.08 26.91 -8.71
C LYS A 213 18.97 27.66 -7.39
N GLN A 214 18.77 26.96 -6.28
CA GLN A 214 18.60 27.51 -4.94
C GLN A 214 19.85 27.17 -4.15
N THR A 215 20.90 27.96 -4.37
CA THR A 215 22.23 27.76 -3.80
C THR A 215 22.23 27.76 -2.28
N THR A 216 22.04 26.59 -1.66
CA THR A 216 22.57 26.23 -0.33
C THR A 216 22.75 24.72 -0.24
N THR A 217 23.96 24.36 0.13
CA THR A 217 24.59 23.06 0.36
C THR A 217 23.87 22.09 1.31
N ASP A 218 24.26 20.81 1.17
CA ASP A 218 24.05 19.59 1.98
C ASP A 218 22.89 18.66 1.57
N ASP A 219 21.72 19.19 1.17
CA ASP A 219 20.57 18.33 0.83
C ASP A 219 20.78 17.49 -0.45
N LEU A 220 21.53 18.02 -1.43
CA LEU A 220 21.89 17.33 -2.67
C LEU A 220 22.81 16.11 -2.48
N ALA A 221 23.48 15.98 -1.32
CA ALA A 221 24.47 14.94 -1.09
C ALA A 221 23.87 13.52 -1.16
N ILE A 222 22.58 13.39 -0.83
CA ILE A 222 21.85 12.11 -0.90
C ILE A 222 21.27 11.89 -2.30
N PHE A 223 20.82 12.95 -2.97
CA PHE A 223 20.14 12.85 -4.26
C PHE A 223 21.09 12.52 -5.42
N ILE A 224 22.33 13.03 -5.43
CA ILE A 224 23.26 12.80 -6.54
C ILE A 224 23.66 11.31 -6.66
N PRO A 225 24.12 10.62 -5.59
CA PRO A 225 24.44 9.19 -5.66
C PRO A 225 23.21 8.35 -6.00
N LEU A 226 22.05 8.70 -5.43
CA LEU A 226 20.79 8.03 -5.68
C LEU A 226 20.40 8.14 -7.16
N TYR A 227 20.45 9.34 -7.74
CA TYR A 227 20.16 9.59 -9.14
C TYR A 227 21.09 8.81 -10.06
N LYS A 228 22.39 8.74 -9.75
CA LYS A 228 23.35 7.98 -10.55
C LYS A 228 23.03 6.49 -10.53
N SER A 229 22.70 5.94 -9.36
CA SER A 229 22.30 4.54 -9.20
C SER A 229 21.01 4.24 -9.98
N LEU A 230 19.97 5.06 -9.78
CA LEU A 230 18.68 4.91 -10.46
C LEU A 230 18.79 5.06 -11.97
N SER A 231 19.58 6.04 -12.44
CA SER A 231 19.81 6.25 -13.88
C SER A 231 20.49 5.05 -14.52
N ASN A 232 21.45 4.43 -13.82
CA ASN A 232 22.10 3.22 -14.30
C ASN A 232 21.08 2.07 -14.41
N ILE A 233 20.30 1.83 -13.35
CA ILE A 233 19.28 0.78 -13.32
C ILE A 233 18.25 0.99 -14.44
N GLN A 234 17.71 2.20 -14.56
CA GLN A 234 16.72 2.55 -15.58
C GLN A 234 17.29 2.40 -16.99
N SER A 235 18.55 2.77 -17.24
CA SER A 235 19.16 2.64 -18.57
C SER A 235 19.38 1.18 -18.98
N ILE A 236 19.82 0.32 -18.05
CA ILE A 236 19.98 -1.11 -18.29
C ILE A 236 18.61 -1.76 -18.55
N PHE A 237 17.63 -1.43 -17.72
CA PHE A 237 16.27 -1.95 -17.88
C PHE A 237 15.66 -1.50 -19.21
N ALA A 238 15.78 -0.22 -19.56
CA ALA A 238 15.30 0.34 -20.82
C ALA A 238 15.95 -0.34 -22.04
N ARG A 239 17.27 -0.59 -21.98
CA ARG A 239 17.98 -1.31 -23.04
C ARG A 239 17.46 -2.74 -23.22
N ASN A 240 17.27 -3.46 -22.12
CA ASN A 240 16.72 -4.82 -22.15
C ASN A 240 15.29 -4.84 -22.69
N PHE A 241 14.45 -3.90 -22.25
CA PHE A 241 13.07 -3.75 -22.72
C PHE A 241 13.02 -3.43 -24.22
N GLN A 242 13.86 -2.51 -24.69
CA GLN A 242 13.93 -2.14 -26.11
C GLN A 242 14.41 -3.28 -27.00
N ARG A 243 15.38 -4.07 -26.52
CA ARG A 243 15.86 -5.27 -27.22
C ARG A 243 14.78 -6.33 -27.33
N GLN A 244 13.99 -6.53 -26.28
CA GLN A 244 12.92 -7.53 -26.27
C GLN A 244 11.71 -7.11 -27.13
N TYR A 245 11.37 -5.82 -27.14
CA TYR A 245 10.17 -5.30 -27.83
C TYR A 245 10.48 -4.20 -28.86
N PRO A 246 11.28 -4.47 -29.91
CA PRO A 246 11.75 -3.45 -30.86
C PRO A 246 10.62 -2.82 -31.69
N SER A 247 9.62 -3.61 -32.11
CA SER A 247 8.56 -3.17 -33.03
C SER A 247 7.47 -2.32 -32.36
N ARG A 248 7.26 -2.47 -31.05
CA ARG A 248 6.23 -1.71 -30.30
C ARG A 248 6.73 -0.36 -29.78
N ASN A 249 8.05 -0.16 -29.70
CA ASN A 249 8.64 1.13 -29.33
C ASN A 249 8.59 2.17 -30.47
N GLN A 250 8.36 1.74 -31.72
CA GLN A 250 8.19 2.67 -32.84
C GLN A 250 6.88 3.47 -32.79
N ILE A 251 5.90 3.02 -32.00
CA ILE A 251 4.64 3.73 -31.83
C ILE A 251 4.83 4.99 -30.97
N PHE A 252 5.75 4.95 -30.00
CA PHE A 252 6.07 6.08 -29.12
C PHE A 252 6.98 7.14 -29.77
N VAL A 253 7.63 6.84 -30.89
CA VAL A 253 8.54 7.78 -31.59
C VAL A 253 7.84 8.54 -32.73
N LYS A 254 6.59 8.19 -33.07
CA LYS A 254 5.86 8.79 -34.21
C LYS A 254 4.77 9.80 -33.81
N GLN A 255 4.76 10.27 -32.57
CA GLN A 255 3.76 11.25 -32.10
C GLN A 255 4.36 12.61 -31.64
N ASP A 256 5.59 12.92 -32.07
CA ASP A 256 6.13 14.28 -32.01
C ASP A 256 6.19 14.91 -33.42
#